data_AF-A0A975R924-F1
#
_entry.id   AF-A0A975R924-F1
#
_cell.length_a   1.000
_cell.length_b   1.000
_cell.length_c   1.000
_cell.angle_alpha   90.00
_cell.angle_beta   90.00
_cell.angle_gamma   90.00
#
_symmetry.space_group_name_H-M   'P 1'
#
loop_
_entity.id
_entity.type
_entity.pdbx_description
1 polymer ?
#
loop_
_entity_poly.entity_id
_entity_poly.type
_entity_poly.pdbx_seq_one_letter_code
_entity_poly.pdbx_strand_id
1 'polypeptide(L)'
;MQNFKKLVAGSFVLNLALAFNAWALPPDATPDLAVYIPGSQSNDPAFGFLVNNISVANAVCLDAPNSAGTGTSHIYFQSGINDNYSAIYCYTDDTKIPGLTTGDATNHHKSKIWISRRRLGASFVGLDAVNHGTLLTYLKDPVTAGCTASIGSYSSGGATYQYHYTCTTATAGIAATAATSDVTPDVFGAADNVTPGSTPINAAQLDNVHALGGHIVGIPVTLLLRNALQYAEIQSGLLPNTCTVGDETAKCVPSLSKEQLVSLFTGAITDWSQFQVDGSNTLVDVVAAGVSAGVSPPTGTNPHGGLQNPTDTTVHVCRRENGAGQQVAVLANVLQYPCLGATAPELATPATATLGDIQYATSLGAVDKCLADYNDGTSTWFGTTNPSPYPNPPSAGTAHGTQWALSIQTTERNATNKANYRFIAIDSAIPTGLEAYLGHYRLVGNYALSWKSASNSANQNAALNAIAAYSKLPTTIAARNISLSNQSFGQAGYIALSDNGYTPPLVWDPTNPVTPYSKLDAHGKPNACVLPTANTNYGQVQLQ
;
A
#
# COMPACT_ATOMS: atom_id res chain seq x y z
N MET A 1 -10.50 17.66 79.37
CA MET A 1 -11.82 17.34 78.78
C MET A 1 -12.23 18.51 77.91
N GLN A 2 -12.79 18.23 76.73
CA GLN A 2 -13.34 19.19 75.74
C GLN A 2 -12.28 20.03 75.00
N ASN A 3 -12.32 20.28 73.68
CA ASN A 3 -13.17 19.86 72.57
C ASN A 3 -12.33 20.11 71.28
N PHE A 4 -12.15 19.10 70.42
CA PHE A 4 -11.58 19.31 69.08
C PHE A 4 -12.68 19.85 68.15
N LYS A 5 -12.63 21.13 67.79
CA LYS A 5 -13.40 21.69 66.68
C LYS A 5 -12.56 21.59 65.40
N LYS A 6 -13.04 20.80 64.44
CA LYS A 6 -12.54 20.70 63.07
C LYS A 6 -12.64 22.08 62.39
N LEU A 7 -11.51 22.64 61.96
CA LEU A 7 -11.47 23.65 60.91
C LEU A 7 -11.43 22.90 59.57
N VAL A 8 -12.49 23.03 58.78
CA VAL A 8 -12.51 22.62 57.38
C VAL A 8 -11.83 23.76 56.60
N ALA A 9 -10.58 23.55 56.19
CA ALA A 9 -9.93 24.40 55.21
C ALA A 9 -10.55 24.10 53.83
N GLY A 10 -11.39 25.00 53.34
CA GLY A 10 -11.85 25.00 51.96
C GLY A 10 -10.66 25.21 51.04
N SER A 11 -10.26 24.15 50.33
CA SER A 11 -9.35 24.29 49.20
C SER A 11 -10.14 24.87 48.04
N PHE A 12 -9.97 26.18 47.82
CA PHE A 12 -10.30 26.82 46.56
C PHE A 12 -9.41 26.16 45.49
N VAL A 13 -9.99 25.22 44.73
CA VAL A 13 -9.36 24.77 43.48
C VAL A 13 -9.44 25.96 42.54
N LEU A 14 -8.33 26.68 42.43
CA LEU A 14 -8.11 27.64 41.35
C LEU A 14 -8.19 26.82 40.06
N ASN A 15 -9.30 26.93 39.33
CA ASN A 15 -9.40 26.47 37.95
C ASN A 15 -8.36 27.25 37.16
N LEU A 16 -7.17 26.69 37.04
CA LEU A 16 -6.21 27.09 36.02
C LEU A 16 -6.87 26.67 34.71
N ALA A 17 -7.63 27.58 34.11
CA ALA A 17 -8.06 27.47 32.74
C ALA A 17 -6.78 27.34 31.91
N LEU A 18 -6.40 26.10 31.60
CA LEU A 18 -5.47 25.83 30.52
C LEU A 18 -6.12 26.47 29.31
N ALA A 19 -5.53 27.59 28.87
CA ALA A 19 -5.86 28.19 27.60
C ALA A 19 -5.52 27.14 26.54
N PHE A 20 -6.52 26.32 26.17
CA PHE A 20 -6.47 25.56 24.94
C PHE A 20 -6.32 26.62 23.85
N ASN A 21 -5.13 26.67 23.25
CA ASN A 21 -4.89 27.52 22.09
C ASN A 21 -6.01 27.26 21.09
N ALA A 22 -6.64 28.33 20.59
CA ALA A 22 -7.72 28.25 19.64
C ALA A 22 -7.23 27.47 18.40
N TRP A 23 -7.81 26.29 18.19
CA TRP A 23 -7.57 25.48 17.00
C TRP A 23 -8.17 26.22 15.81
N ALA A 24 -7.42 26.41 14.75
CA ALA A 24 -7.76 27.42 13.75
C ALA A 24 -8.93 27.07 12.81
N LEU A 25 -9.41 25.83 12.83
CA LEU A 25 -10.69 25.41 12.28
C LEU A 25 -11.42 24.63 13.37
N PRO A 26 -12.39 25.23 14.07
CA PRO A 26 -13.14 24.49 15.07
C PRO A 26 -13.94 23.35 14.39
N PRO A 27 -14.12 22.20 15.06
CA PRO A 27 -14.79 21.03 14.50
C PRO A 27 -16.30 21.24 14.30
N ASP A 28 -16.80 22.46 14.48
CA ASP A 28 -18.18 22.87 14.28
C ASP A 28 -18.40 23.66 12.98
N ALA A 29 -17.34 24.02 12.25
CA ALA A 29 -17.45 24.73 11.00
C ALA A 29 -17.80 23.79 9.84
N THR A 30 -18.89 24.07 9.13
CA THR A 30 -19.28 23.36 7.89
C THR A 30 -18.25 23.61 6.77
N PRO A 31 -17.79 22.59 6.04
CA PRO A 31 -16.92 22.78 4.88
C PRO A 31 -17.67 23.48 3.73
N ASP A 32 -16.96 24.31 2.97
CA ASP A 32 -17.47 24.92 1.73
C ASP A 32 -17.37 23.93 0.55
N LEU A 33 -16.41 23.01 0.63
CA LEU A 33 -16.18 21.95 -0.34
C LEU A 33 -15.86 20.63 0.35
N ALA A 34 -16.52 19.54 -0.05
CA ALA A 34 -16.22 18.20 0.43
C ALA A 34 -15.96 17.24 -0.73
N VAL A 35 -14.91 16.42 -0.59
CA VAL A 35 -14.58 15.32 -1.50
C VAL A 35 -14.45 14.02 -0.71
N TYR A 36 -15.06 12.95 -1.23
CA TYR A 36 -15.12 11.63 -0.60
C TYR A 36 -14.37 10.63 -1.48
N ILE A 37 -13.20 10.18 -1.02
CA ILE A 37 -12.26 9.39 -1.83
C ILE A 37 -12.00 8.05 -1.13
N PRO A 38 -12.69 6.96 -1.51
CA PRO A 38 -12.38 5.62 -1.05
C PRO A 38 -11.21 5.02 -1.83
N GLY A 39 -10.74 3.86 -1.38
CA GLY A 39 -9.88 2.98 -2.16
C GLY A 39 -8.68 2.47 -1.37
N SER A 40 -7.61 2.13 -2.06
CA SER A 40 -6.44 1.53 -1.42
C SER A 40 -5.75 2.43 -0.39
N GLN A 41 -5.46 1.84 0.76
CA GLN A 41 -4.70 2.42 1.88
C GLN A 41 -3.26 2.73 1.50
N SER A 42 -2.69 1.98 0.56
CA SER A 42 -1.36 2.25 0.04
C SER A 42 -1.27 3.61 -0.64
N ASN A 43 -2.37 4.31 -0.90
CA ASN A 43 -2.33 5.67 -1.45
C ASN A 43 -2.37 6.77 -0.38
N ASP A 44 -2.64 6.44 0.88
CA ASP A 44 -2.73 7.44 1.94
C ASP A 44 -1.48 8.30 2.10
N PRO A 45 -0.24 7.80 1.86
CA PRO A 45 0.93 8.68 1.92
C PRO A 45 0.88 9.77 0.87
N ALA A 46 0.38 9.49 -0.35
CA ALA A 46 0.18 10.55 -1.33
C ALA A 46 -0.72 11.66 -0.75
N PHE A 47 -1.87 11.32 -0.14
CA PHE A 47 -2.76 12.30 0.49
C PHE A 47 -2.18 13.01 1.71
N GLY A 48 -1.40 12.30 2.54
CA GLY A 48 -0.74 12.92 3.68
C GLY A 48 0.40 13.84 3.26
N PHE A 49 1.16 13.52 2.22
CA PHE A 49 2.27 14.35 1.73
C PHE A 49 1.79 15.59 0.97
N LEU A 50 0.64 15.52 0.29
CA LEU A 50 -0.08 16.70 -0.26
C LEU A 50 -0.43 17.75 0.81
N VAL A 51 -0.37 17.37 2.08
CA VAL A 51 -0.84 18.14 3.22
C VAL A 51 0.28 18.31 4.27
N ASN A 52 1.45 17.65 4.12
CA ASN A 52 2.44 17.50 5.20
C ASN A 52 3.93 17.53 4.82
N ASN A 53 4.42 17.97 3.64
CA ASN A 53 5.85 18.34 3.58
C ASN A 53 6.40 19.32 2.51
N ILE A 54 7.46 20.01 2.99
CA ILE A 54 8.56 20.85 2.48
C ILE A 54 8.26 22.21 1.84
N SER A 55 7.12 22.40 1.16
CA SER A 55 6.76 23.74 0.69
C SER A 55 5.25 23.88 0.53
N VAL A 56 4.67 24.87 1.19
CA VAL A 56 3.27 25.29 0.99
C VAL A 56 2.95 25.58 -0.49
N ALA A 57 3.95 25.76 -1.36
CA ALA A 57 3.75 25.98 -2.78
C ALA A 57 3.07 24.81 -3.51
N ASN A 58 3.27 23.56 -3.06
CA ASN A 58 2.83 22.35 -3.77
C ASN A 58 1.80 21.53 -2.97
N ALA A 59 0.87 22.21 -2.32
CA ALA A 59 -0.14 21.61 -1.46
C ALA A 59 -1.53 22.13 -1.81
N VAL A 60 -2.55 21.30 -1.56
CA VAL A 60 -3.98 21.68 -1.76
C VAL A 60 -4.41 22.73 -0.75
N CYS A 61 -3.73 22.78 0.39
CA CYS A 61 -4.11 23.64 1.50
C CYS A 61 -3.09 24.78 1.70
N LEU A 62 -3.52 25.87 2.32
CA LEU A 62 -2.76 27.11 2.39
C LEU A 62 -1.55 27.10 3.33
N ASP A 63 -1.61 26.35 4.43
CA ASP A 63 -0.66 26.45 5.52
C ASP A 63 0.07 25.12 5.79
N ALA A 64 1.22 25.14 6.46
CA ALA A 64 1.90 23.90 6.87
C ALA A 64 1.28 23.35 8.17
N PRO A 65 1.28 22.02 8.39
CA PRO A 65 0.94 21.42 9.68
C PRO A 65 1.87 21.91 10.78
N ASN A 66 1.32 22.45 11.87
CA ASN A 66 2.08 22.67 13.10
C ASN A 66 1.98 21.42 13.98
N SER A 67 3.12 20.81 14.32
CA SER A 67 3.21 19.65 15.22
C SER A 67 2.68 19.91 16.63
N ALA A 68 2.54 21.18 17.04
CA ALA A 68 1.97 21.58 18.32
C ALA A 68 0.44 21.78 18.30
N GLY A 69 -0.23 21.63 17.15
CA GLY A 69 -1.68 21.91 17.02
C GLY A 69 -2.05 23.39 17.17
N THR A 70 -1.06 24.29 17.26
CA THR A 70 -1.24 25.73 17.47
C THR A 70 -0.97 26.51 16.18
N GLY A 71 -1.85 26.40 15.20
CA GLY A 71 -1.73 27.11 13.90
C GLY A 71 -2.96 26.92 13.01
N THR A 72 -3.01 27.65 11.88
CA THR A 72 -4.04 27.62 10.80
C THR A 72 -4.12 26.32 9.99
N SER A 73 -3.59 25.28 10.59
CA SER A 73 -2.91 24.15 9.99
C SER A 73 -3.81 22.91 10.04
N HIS A 74 -3.75 22.06 9.03
CA HIS A 74 -4.85 21.16 8.72
C HIS A 74 -5.12 20.13 9.79
N ILE A 75 -6.40 19.79 9.93
CA ILE A 75 -6.86 18.90 10.98
C ILE A 75 -7.06 17.51 10.40
N TYR A 76 -6.28 16.56 10.92
CA TYR A 76 -6.49 15.15 10.68
C TYR A 76 -7.50 14.61 11.69
N PHE A 77 -8.51 13.94 11.16
CA PHE A 77 -9.55 13.27 11.91
C PHE A 77 -9.41 11.77 11.73
N GLN A 78 -9.67 11.02 12.79
CA GLN A 78 -9.78 9.57 12.75
C GLN A 78 -11.07 9.13 13.41
N SER A 79 -11.72 8.10 12.88
CA SER A 79 -12.83 7.48 13.60
C SER A 79 -12.34 6.65 14.79
N GLY A 80 -12.93 6.85 15.98
CA GLY A 80 -12.68 6.00 17.15
C GLY A 80 -13.19 4.56 16.99
N ILE A 81 -13.89 4.25 15.89
CA ILE A 81 -14.44 2.91 15.63
C ILE A 81 -13.39 1.96 15.06
N ASN A 82 -12.27 2.47 14.51
CA ASN A 82 -11.08 1.76 13.98
C ASN A 82 -10.37 2.68 12.96
N ASP A 83 -9.18 2.30 12.53
CA ASP A 83 -8.39 2.99 11.50
C ASP A 83 -9.02 2.90 10.09
N ASN A 84 -10.33 2.72 9.94
CA ASN A 84 -10.99 2.56 8.63
C ASN A 84 -11.34 3.88 7.92
N TYR A 85 -11.44 4.97 8.69
CA TYR A 85 -11.83 6.27 8.16
C TYR A 85 -10.91 7.35 8.70
N SER A 86 -10.54 8.27 7.81
CA SER A 86 -9.85 9.49 8.18
C SER A 86 -10.34 10.65 7.34
N ALA A 87 -10.04 11.87 7.77
CA ALA A 87 -10.27 13.05 6.96
C ALA A 87 -9.20 14.11 7.19
N ILE A 88 -9.07 15.00 6.21
CA ILE A 88 -8.23 16.20 6.26
C ILE A 88 -9.15 17.40 6.13
N TYR A 89 -8.99 18.39 7.02
CA TYR A 89 -9.75 19.64 6.96
C TYR A 89 -8.82 20.84 6.99
N CYS A 90 -8.96 21.73 6.00
CA CYS A 90 -8.07 22.87 5.84
C CYS A 90 -8.71 24.05 5.12
N TYR A 91 -8.05 25.21 5.19
CA TYR A 91 -8.29 26.29 4.23
C TYR A 91 -7.53 26.05 2.93
N THR A 92 -8.17 26.39 1.82
CA THR A 92 -7.65 26.41 0.46
C THR A 92 -8.14 27.68 -0.25
N ASP A 93 -7.69 27.93 -1.47
CA ASP A 93 -8.07 29.06 -2.30
C ASP A 93 -7.86 28.75 -3.79
N ASP A 94 -8.15 29.71 -4.68
CA ASP A 94 -7.99 29.56 -6.13
C ASP A 94 -6.52 29.50 -6.60
N THR A 95 -5.56 29.86 -5.73
CA THR A 95 -4.13 29.74 -6.01
C THR A 95 -3.62 28.32 -5.79
N LYS A 96 -4.21 27.59 -4.83
CA LYS A 96 -3.94 26.16 -4.58
C LYS A 96 -4.82 25.24 -5.41
N ILE A 97 -6.05 25.66 -5.71
CA ILE A 97 -7.01 24.91 -6.53
C ILE A 97 -7.47 25.81 -7.68
N PRO A 98 -6.74 25.83 -8.80
CA PRO A 98 -7.14 26.60 -9.97
C PRO A 98 -8.57 26.26 -10.43
N GLY A 99 -9.39 27.28 -10.62
CA GLY A 99 -10.80 27.13 -11.01
C GLY A 99 -11.80 27.01 -9.85
N LEU A 100 -11.34 27.17 -8.61
CA LEU A 100 -12.23 27.27 -7.45
C LEU A 100 -13.07 28.55 -7.49
N THR A 101 -14.37 28.41 -7.24
CA THR A 101 -15.32 29.54 -7.26
C THR A 101 -16.13 29.70 -5.97
N THR A 102 -16.05 28.71 -5.07
CA THR A 102 -16.67 28.77 -3.72
C THR A 102 -15.86 29.61 -2.76
N GLY A 103 -16.44 29.94 -1.60
CA GLY A 103 -15.73 30.66 -0.53
C GLY A 103 -15.73 32.19 -0.72
N ASP A 104 -14.81 32.86 -0.02
CA ASP A 104 -14.72 34.32 -0.02
C ASP A 104 -14.06 34.84 -1.31
N ALA A 105 -14.89 35.26 -2.26
CA ALA A 105 -14.45 35.80 -3.54
C ALA A 105 -13.57 37.06 -3.41
N THR A 106 -13.62 37.79 -2.29
CA THR A 106 -12.76 38.97 -2.07
C THR A 106 -11.36 38.60 -1.60
N ASN A 107 -11.13 37.33 -1.28
CA ASN A 107 -9.89 36.80 -0.76
C ASN A 107 -9.53 35.50 -1.48
N HIS A 108 -9.34 35.58 -2.80
CA HIS A 108 -8.89 34.43 -3.62
C HIS A 108 -9.80 33.20 -3.53
N HIS A 109 -11.12 33.38 -3.32
CA HIS A 109 -12.04 32.26 -3.12
C HIS A 109 -11.67 31.36 -1.93
N LYS A 110 -11.13 31.98 -0.86
CA LYS A 110 -10.73 31.26 0.36
C LYS A 110 -11.87 30.39 0.87
N SER A 111 -11.63 29.08 0.91
CA SER A 111 -12.63 28.04 1.16
C SER A 111 -12.13 27.05 2.20
N LYS A 112 -13.06 26.45 2.95
CA LYS A 112 -12.81 25.30 3.83
C LYS A 112 -13.05 24.01 3.06
N ILE A 113 -12.01 23.21 2.86
CA ILE A 113 -12.08 21.94 2.14
C ILE A 113 -11.97 20.76 3.10
N TRP A 114 -12.89 19.79 2.93
CA TRP A 114 -12.92 18.51 3.62
C TRP A 114 -12.59 17.37 2.66
N ILE A 115 -11.51 16.64 2.93
CA ILE A 115 -11.10 15.47 2.15
C ILE A 115 -11.30 14.24 3.03
N SER A 116 -12.36 13.47 2.77
CA SER A 116 -12.66 12.25 3.51
C SER A 116 -12.09 11.02 2.82
N ARG A 117 -11.42 10.17 3.59
CA ARG A 117 -10.82 8.91 3.13
C ARG A 117 -11.54 7.72 3.76
N ARG A 118 -11.87 6.74 2.91
CA ARG A 118 -12.38 5.42 3.33
C ARG A 118 -11.38 4.35 2.91
N ARG A 119 -10.96 3.55 3.88
CA ARG A 119 -9.86 2.58 3.76
C ARG A 119 -10.30 1.12 3.69
N LEU A 120 -11.61 0.90 3.64
CA LEU A 120 -12.22 -0.43 3.56
C LEU A 120 -12.41 -0.88 2.10
N GLY A 121 -12.35 -2.18 1.84
CA GLY A 121 -12.76 -2.77 0.55
C GLY A 121 -11.75 -2.65 -0.60
N ALA A 122 -10.52 -2.22 -0.33
CA ALA A 122 -9.43 -2.14 -1.30
C ALA A 122 -9.75 -1.29 -2.55
N SER A 123 -9.01 -1.49 -3.64
CA SER A 123 -9.08 -0.68 -4.86
C SER A 123 -10.40 -0.84 -5.62
N PHE A 124 -10.88 -2.08 -5.75
CA PHE A 124 -12.12 -2.37 -6.47
C PHE A 124 -13.34 -1.65 -5.87
N VAL A 125 -13.55 -1.71 -4.55
CA VAL A 125 -14.75 -1.09 -3.94
C VAL A 125 -14.79 0.42 -4.17
N GLY A 126 -13.61 1.08 -4.23
CA GLY A 126 -13.58 2.49 -4.57
C GLY A 126 -13.94 2.74 -6.03
N LEU A 127 -13.36 1.96 -6.95
CA LEU A 127 -13.66 2.07 -8.38
C LEU A 127 -15.13 1.73 -8.68
N ASP A 128 -15.71 0.73 -8.01
CA ASP A 128 -17.12 0.36 -8.12
C ASP A 128 -18.04 1.52 -7.68
N ALA A 129 -17.73 2.18 -6.56
CA ALA A 129 -18.50 3.32 -6.08
C ALA A 129 -18.54 4.48 -7.08
N VAL A 130 -17.44 4.74 -7.77
CA VAL A 130 -17.37 5.78 -8.81
C VAL A 130 -17.98 5.30 -10.12
N ASN A 131 -17.77 4.03 -10.49
CA ASN A 131 -18.20 3.53 -11.79
C ASN A 131 -19.71 3.22 -11.82
N HIS A 132 -20.23 2.58 -10.78
CA HIS A 132 -21.61 2.13 -10.70
C HIS A 132 -22.47 2.97 -9.74
N GLY A 133 -21.89 3.95 -9.05
CA GLY A 133 -22.63 4.85 -8.15
C GLY A 133 -22.96 4.23 -6.79
N THR A 134 -22.26 3.16 -6.39
CA THR A 134 -22.44 2.52 -5.08
C THR A 134 -22.19 3.54 -3.96
N LEU A 135 -23.19 3.74 -3.11
CA LEU A 135 -23.08 4.64 -1.97
C LEU A 135 -22.29 4.00 -0.83
N LEU A 136 -21.37 4.74 -0.23
CA LEU A 136 -20.47 4.25 0.81
C LEU A 136 -20.62 5.05 2.12
N THR A 137 -19.86 4.61 3.13
CA THR A 137 -19.79 5.22 4.45
C THR A 137 -18.53 6.06 4.60
N TYR A 138 -18.63 7.28 5.14
CA TYR A 138 -17.51 8.20 5.35
C TYR A 138 -17.63 8.98 6.64
N LEU A 139 -16.55 9.66 7.04
CA LEU A 139 -16.68 10.86 7.89
C LEU A 139 -17.23 11.98 7.00
N LYS A 140 -18.50 12.35 7.18
CA LYS A 140 -19.22 13.28 6.29
C LYS A 140 -18.64 14.70 6.34
N ASP A 141 -18.54 15.24 7.54
CA ASP A 141 -18.01 16.55 7.89
C ASP A 141 -17.73 16.58 9.41
N PRO A 142 -16.99 17.58 9.94
CA PRO A 142 -16.62 17.62 11.36
C PRO A 142 -17.81 17.55 12.33
N VAL A 143 -18.90 18.26 12.01
CA VAL A 143 -20.10 18.39 12.86
C VAL A 143 -20.85 17.07 12.91
N THR A 144 -21.20 16.53 11.73
CA THR A 144 -21.97 15.30 11.60
C THR A 144 -21.18 14.09 12.12
N ALA A 145 -19.85 14.12 11.97
CA ALA A 145 -19.00 13.03 12.47
C ALA A 145 -18.78 13.07 14.00
N GLY A 146 -19.24 14.11 14.69
CA GLY A 146 -19.16 14.24 16.15
C GLY A 146 -17.70 14.25 16.63
N CYS A 147 -16.88 15.09 16.02
CA CYS A 147 -15.44 15.12 16.27
C CYS A 147 -15.07 15.93 17.53
N THR A 148 -14.19 15.37 18.36
CA THR A 148 -13.68 15.99 19.59
C THR A 148 -12.15 16.08 19.56
N ALA A 149 -11.60 17.14 20.15
CA ALA A 149 -10.16 17.38 20.16
C ALA A 149 -9.43 16.22 20.86
N SER A 150 -8.43 15.65 20.20
CA SER A 150 -7.65 14.52 20.67
C SER A 150 -6.37 14.39 19.86
N ILE A 151 -5.22 14.36 20.52
CA ILE A 151 -3.94 14.18 19.84
C ILE A 151 -3.54 12.71 19.89
N GLY A 152 -3.18 12.15 18.75
CA GLY A 152 -2.65 10.80 18.66
C GLY A 152 -2.04 10.51 17.29
N SER A 153 -1.77 9.25 17.02
CA SER A 153 -1.24 8.82 15.72
C SER A 153 -1.82 7.50 15.26
N TYR A 154 -1.92 7.31 13.95
CA TYR A 154 -2.30 6.04 13.34
C TYR A 154 -1.33 5.69 12.19
N SER A 155 -1.25 4.40 11.86
CA SER A 155 -0.42 3.92 10.75
C SER A 155 -1.31 3.59 9.55
N SER A 156 -0.96 4.06 8.36
CA SER A 156 -1.62 3.67 7.10
C SER A 156 -0.65 3.72 5.93
N GLY A 157 -0.75 2.77 4.99
CA GLY A 157 0.11 2.73 3.80
C GLY A 157 1.62 2.76 4.09
N GLY A 158 2.03 2.18 5.23
CA GLY A 158 3.43 2.19 5.70
C GLY A 158 3.88 3.47 6.42
N ALA A 159 3.06 4.52 6.44
CA ALA A 159 3.37 5.80 7.09
C ALA A 159 2.63 5.97 8.42
N THR A 160 3.19 6.79 9.31
CA THR A 160 2.51 7.22 10.54
C THR A 160 1.99 8.65 10.39
N TYR A 161 0.71 8.86 10.66
CA TYR A 161 0.05 10.16 10.62
C TYR A 161 -0.32 10.60 12.03
N GLN A 162 -0.09 11.86 12.32
CA GLN A 162 -0.60 12.50 13.54
C GLN A 162 -2.03 12.98 13.29
N TYR A 163 -2.91 12.78 14.27
CA TYR A 163 -4.26 13.31 14.27
C TYR A 163 -4.52 14.22 15.45
N HIS A 164 -5.52 15.08 15.25
CA HIS A 164 -5.83 16.23 16.10
C HIS A 164 -7.24 16.13 16.70
N TYR A 165 -8.10 15.31 16.09
CA TYR A 165 -9.45 15.05 16.55
C TYR A 165 -9.80 13.58 16.33
N THR A 166 -10.61 13.05 17.24
CA THR A 166 -11.27 11.76 17.07
C THR A 166 -12.75 11.99 16.79
N CYS A 167 -13.28 11.33 15.78
CA CYS A 167 -14.70 11.36 15.43
C CYS A 167 -15.37 10.06 15.82
N THR A 168 -16.65 10.13 16.18
CA THR A 168 -17.40 8.97 16.69
C THR A 168 -18.39 8.42 15.68
N THR A 169 -18.75 9.19 14.65
CA THR A 169 -19.82 8.83 13.71
C THR A 169 -19.31 8.75 12.27
N ALA A 170 -19.54 7.61 11.62
CA ALA A 170 -19.39 7.44 10.18
C ALA A 170 -20.78 7.39 9.54
N THR A 171 -21.00 8.20 8.51
CA THR A 171 -22.30 8.38 7.84
C THR A 171 -22.35 7.55 6.56
N ALA A 172 -23.36 6.70 6.43
CA ALA A 172 -23.62 5.91 5.23
C ALA A 172 -24.38 6.71 4.15
N GLY A 173 -24.46 6.15 2.93
CA GLY A 173 -25.29 6.72 1.87
C GLY A 173 -24.65 7.89 1.12
N ILE A 174 -23.32 7.99 1.12
CA ILE A 174 -22.58 9.09 0.47
C ILE A 174 -21.94 8.59 -0.82
N ALA A 175 -22.13 9.32 -1.92
CA ALA A 175 -21.50 9.03 -3.20
C ALA A 175 -20.00 9.37 -3.17
N ALA A 176 -19.17 8.52 -3.77
CA ALA A 176 -17.75 8.78 -3.94
C ALA A 176 -17.53 9.87 -5.00
N THR A 177 -16.66 10.84 -4.70
CA THR A 177 -16.26 11.90 -5.64
C THR A 177 -15.19 11.42 -6.62
N ALA A 178 -14.27 10.60 -6.13
CA ALA A 178 -13.21 9.94 -6.90
C ALA A 178 -12.80 8.67 -6.19
N ALA A 179 -11.94 7.84 -6.79
CA ALA A 179 -11.42 6.62 -6.19
C ALA A 179 -9.92 6.48 -6.43
N THR A 180 -9.24 5.92 -5.42
CA THR A 180 -7.81 5.60 -5.50
C THR A 180 -7.59 4.10 -5.67
N SER A 181 -6.71 3.72 -6.56
CA SER A 181 -6.36 2.33 -6.83
C SER A 181 -4.85 2.15 -6.93
N ASP A 182 -4.32 0.98 -6.59
CA ASP A 182 -2.88 0.66 -6.73
C ASP A 182 -2.45 0.43 -8.18
N VAL A 183 -3.44 0.28 -9.08
CA VAL A 183 -3.28 0.14 -10.53
C VAL A 183 -4.38 0.91 -11.25
N THR A 184 -4.20 1.18 -12.54
CA THR A 184 -5.22 1.85 -13.35
C THR A 184 -6.48 0.98 -13.53
N PRO A 185 -7.66 1.58 -13.80
CA PRO A 185 -8.93 0.84 -13.77
C PRO A 185 -9.11 -0.22 -14.86
N ASP A 186 -8.33 -0.18 -15.93
CA ASP A 186 -8.43 -1.08 -17.10
C ASP A 186 -8.28 -2.56 -16.75
N VAL A 187 -7.49 -2.88 -15.73
CA VAL A 187 -7.29 -4.27 -15.29
C VAL A 187 -8.44 -4.80 -14.42
N PHE A 188 -9.35 -3.96 -13.95
CA PHE A 188 -10.54 -4.39 -13.17
C PHE A 188 -11.72 -4.85 -14.05
N GLY A 189 -11.48 -5.06 -15.35
CA GLY A 189 -12.48 -5.55 -16.31
C GLY A 189 -12.74 -7.07 -16.25
N ALA A 190 -12.12 -7.81 -15.32
CA ALA A 190 -12.22 -9.27 -15.24
C ALA A 190 -12.51 -9.79 -13.83
N ALA A 191 -13.08 -11.00 -13.75
CA ALA A 191 -13.68 -11.57 -12.54
C ALA A 191 -12.70 -11.72 -11.37
N ASP A 192 -11.45 -12.14 -11.62
CA ASP A 192 -10.46 -12.33 -10.54
C ASP A 192 -9.89 -11.03 -10.00
N ASN A 193 -10.08 -9.93 -10.74
CA ASN A 193 -9.67 -8.60 -10.35
C ASN A 193 -10.76 -7.82 -9.62
N VAL A 194 -11.94 -8.41 -9.40
CA VAL A 194 -13.05 -7.76 -8.69
C VAL A 194 -13.54 -8.60 -7.52
N THR A 195 -14.30 -7.99 -6.61
CA THR A 195 -14.92 -8.76 -5.52
C THR A 195 -15.85 -9.83 -6.10
N PRO A 196 -15.82 -11.08 -5.61
CA PRO A 196 -16.64 -12.15 -6.17
C PRO A 196 -18.13 -11.77 -6.27
N GLY A 197 -18.75 -12.09 -7.40
CA GLY A 197 -20.15 -11.76 -7.69
C GLY A 197 -20.42 -10.28 -8.04
N SER A 198 -19.39 -9.45 -8.09
CA SER A 198 -19.52 -8.04 -8.48
C SER A 198 -19.37 -7.84 -9.99
N THR A 199 -19.89 -6.72 -10.49
CA THR A 199 -19.77 -6.36 -11.90
C THR A 199 -18.36 -5.81 -12.18
N PRO A 200 -17.66 -6.29 -13.24
CA PRO A 200 -16.38 -5.72 -13.63
C PRO A 200 -16.42 -4.22 -13.93
N ILE A 201 -15.30 -3.54 -13.73
CA ILE A 201 -15.19 -2.09 -13.98
C ILE A 201 -15.02 -1.85 -15.48
N ASN A 202 -15.86 -0.97 -16.03
CA ASN A 202 -15.66 -0.45 -17.38
C ASN A 202 -14.83 0.83 -17.32
N ALA A 203 -13.52 0.72 -17.50
CA ALA A 203 -12.60 1.85 -17.45
C ALA A 203 -12.95 2.98 -18.44
N ALA A 204 -13.62 2.68 -19.56
CA ALA A 204 -14.02 3.69 -20.55
C ALA A 204 -15.11 4.65 -20.03
N GLN A 205 -15.80 4.29 -18.95
CA GLN A 205 -16.79 5.16 -18.31
C GLN A 205 -16.16 6.18 -17.34
N LEU A 206 -14.88 6.03 -17.01
CA LEU A 206 -14.12 6.98 -16.19
C LEU A 206 -13.40 7.95 -17.14
N ASP A 207 -13.90 9.19 -17.22
CA ASP A 207 -13.35 10.21 -18.13
C ASP A 207 -12.04 10.80 -17.59
N ASN A 208 -11.79 10.70 -16.29
CA ASN A 208 -10.54 11.11 -15.65
C ASN A 208 -9.87 9.90 -15.02
N VAL A 209 -8.72 9.51 -15.58
CA VAL A 209 -7.83 8.47 -15.02
C VAL A 209 -6.42 9.05 -14.99
N HIS A 210 -5.91 9.26 -13.78
CA HIS A 210 -4.58 9.81 -13.58
C HIS A 210 -3.70 8.81 -12.85
N ALA A 211 -2.70 8.26 -13.55
CA ALA A 211 -1.60 7.56 -12.89
C ALA A 211 -0.75 8.58 -12.13
N LEU A 212 -0.73 8.46 -10.82
CA LEU A 212 -0.08 9.41 -9.93
C LEU A 212 1.42 9.08 -9.76
N GLY A 213 1.75 7.80 -9.79
CA GLY A 213 3.13 7.30 -9.68
C GLY A 213 3.16 5.78 -9.91
N GLY A 214 4.36 5.20 -9.91
CA GLY A 214 4.56 3.77 -9.83
C GLY A 214 4.78 3.32 -8.39
N HIS A 215 4.03 2.32 -7.96
CA HIS A 215 4.21 1.64 -6.68
C HIS A 215 4.96 0.33 -6.90
N ILE A 216 6.14 0.21 -6.32
CA ILE A 216 6.96 -1.00 -6.36
C ILE A 216 6.34 -2.03 -5.40
N VAL A 217 5.75 -3.07 -5.98
CA VAL A 217 5.19 -4.22 -5.27
C VAL A 217 6.22 -5.34 -5.31
N GLY A 218 6.34 -6.10 -4.24
CA GLY A 218 7.28 -7.21 -4.14
C GLY A 218 6.60 -8.52 -3.78
N ILE A 219 7.38 -9.60 -3.88
CA ILE A 219 7.01 -10.93 -3.41
C ILE A 219 7.75 -11.17 -2.08
N PRO A 220 7.09 -10.95 -0.94
CA PRO A 220 7.63 -11.41 0.33
C PRO A 220 7.47 -12.93 0.45
N VAL A 221 8.45 -13.54 1.09
CA VAL A 221 8.44 -14.94 1.52
C VAL A 221 8.75 -15.01 3.02
N THR A 222 8.29 -16.05 3.71
CA THR A 222 8.67 -16.28 5.11
C THR A 222 10.19 -16.25 5.27
N LEU A 223 10.70 -15.79 6.41
CA LEU A 223 12.15 -15.68 6.62
C LEU A 223 12.85 -17.03 6.43
N LEU A 224 12.22 -18.11 6.89
CA LEU A 224 12.70 -19.47 6.68
C LEU A 224 12.79 -19.85 5.18
N LEU A 225 11.77 -19.50 4.38
CA LEU A 225 11.82 -19.72 2.93
C LEU A 225 12.88 -18.84 2.27
N ARG A 226 13.03 -17.57 2.68
CA ARG A 226 14.10 -16.71 2.17
C ARG A 226 15.47 -17.36 2.39
N ASN A 227 15.71 -17.86 3.59
CA ASN A 227 16.97 -18.50 3.96
C ASN A 227 17.21 -19.80 3.19
N ALA A 228 16.15 -20.59 2.98
CA ALA A 228 16.19 -21.79 2.15
C ALA A 228 16.59 -21.48 0.70
N LEU A 229 15.93 -20.50 0.07
CA LEU A 229 16.24 -20.06 -1.29
C LEU A 229 17.67 -19.52 -1.39
N GLN A 230 18.06 -18.66 -0.45
CA GLN A 230 19.42 -18.11 -0.41
C GLN A 230 20.48 -19.21 -0.30
N TYR A 231 20.26 -20.21 0.55
CA TYR A 231 21.18 -21.35 0.66
C TYR A 231 21.27 -22.14 -0.64
N ALA A 232 20.12 -22.47 -1.25
CA ALA A 232 20.06 -23.23 -2.50
C ALA A 232 20.73 -22.48 -3.67
N GLU A 233 20.53 -21.16 -3.75
CA GLU A 233 21.16 -20.33 -4.78
C GLU A 233 22.67 -20.16 -4.58
N ILE A 234 23.15 -20.17 -3.33
CA ILE A 234 24.59 -20.25 -3.04
C ILE A 234 25.16 -21.60 -3.51
N GLN A 235 24.47 -22.72 -3.24
CA GLN A 235 24.93 -24.05 -3.63
C GLN A 235 24.94 -24.26 -5.15
N SER A 236 23.94 -23.71 -5.86
CA SER A 236 23.86 -23.77 -7.33
C SER A 236 24.75 -22.74 -8.04
N GLY A 237 25.35 -21.80 -7.29
CA GLY A 237 26.21 -20.75 -7.84
C GLY A 237 25.45 -19.58 -8.49
N LEU A 238 24.13 -19.51 -8.31
CA LEU A 238 23.30 -18.36 -8.70
C LEU A 238 23.57 -17.13 -7.83
N LEU A 239 23.83 -17.35 -6.54
CA LEU A 239 24.35 -16.32 -5.64
C LEU A 239 25.87 -16.49 -5.42
N PRO A 240 26.61 -15.38 -5.20
CA PRO A 240 28.04 -15.45 -4.90
C PRO A 240 28.32 -16.30 -3.66
N ASN A 241 29.39 -17.11 -3.69
CA ASN A 241 29.83 -17.89 -2.51
C ASN A 241 30.26 -17.04 -1.30
N THR A 242 30.41 -15.71 -1.49
CA THR A 242 30.64 -14.74 -0.41
C THR A 242 29.37 -14.42 0.39
N CYS A 243 28.20 -14.80 -0.13
CA CYS A 243 26.94 -14.68 0.60
C CYS A 243 26.85 -15.78 1.66
N THR A 244 26.21 -15.46 2.77
CA THR A 244 25.88 -16.41 3.83
C THR A 244 24.38 -16.41 4.06
N VAL A 245 23.85 -17.51 4.57
CA VAL A 245 22.43 -17.60 4.94
C VAL A 245 22.11 -16.52 5.97
N GLY A 246 21.07 -15.74 5.71
CA GLY A 246 20.66 -14.59 6.50
C GLY A 246 21.25 -13.25 6.03
N ASP A 247 22.23 -13.22 5.11
CA ASP A 247 22.80 -11.97 4.59
C ASP A 247 21.70 -11.12 3.93
N GLU A 248 21.54 -9.88 4.39
CA GLU A 248 20.49 -8.93 3.99
C GLU A 248 20.96 -7.96 2.88
N THR A 249 22.20 -8.12 2.39
CA THR A 249 22.75 -7.25 1.34
C THR A 249 22.09 -7.50 -0.02
N ALA A 250 22.02 -6.45 -0.85
CA ALA A 250 21.43 -6.49 -2.18
C ALA A 250 21.93 -7.66 -3.05
N LYS A 251 23.24 -7.94 -3.02
CA LYS A 251 23.88 -9.02 -3.80
C LYS A 251 23.55 -10.44 -3.32
N CYS A 252 22.92 -10.58 -2.16
CA CYS A 252 22.61 -11.86 -1.53
C CYS A 252 21.10 -12.09 -1.40
N VAL A 253 20.27 -11.22 -1.97
CA VAL A 253 18.82 -11.43 -2.04
C VAL A 253 18.56 -12.58 -3.04
N PRO A 254 17.92 -13.68 -2.62
CA PRO A 254 17.59 -14.77 -3.53
C PRO A 254 16.54 -14.35 -4.56
N SER A 255 16.45 -15.07 -5.67
CA SER A 255 15.56 -14.78 -6.79
C SER A 255 14.79 -16.00 -7.27
N LEU A 256 13.50 -15.79 -7.55
CA LEU A 256 12.74 -16.68 -8.41
C LEU A 256 12.55 -16.04 -9.78
N SER A 257 12.42 -16.85 -10.82
CA SER A 257 12.02 -16.35 -12.13
C SER A 257 10.55 -15.96 -12.13
N LYS A 258 10.17 -15.07 -13.04
CA LYS A 258 8.77 -14.72 -13.28
C LYS A 258 7.90 -15.96 -13.51
N GLU A 259 8.36 -16.92 -14.31
CA GLU A 259 7.63 -18.15 -14.66
C GLU A 259 7.47 -19.06 -13.45
N GLN A 260 8.46 -19.13 -12.57
CA GLN A 260 8.36 -19.86 -11.30
C GLN A 260 7.28 -19.23 -10.41
N LEU A 261 7.25 -17.90 -10.31
CA LEU A 261 6.21 -17.18 -9.57
C LEU A 261 4.81 -17.39 -10.16
N VAL A 262 4.67 -17.32 -11.49
CA VAL A 262 3.40 -17.65 -12.17
C VAL A 262 3.00 -19.09 -11.83
N SER A 263 3.92 -20.04 -11.86
CA SER A 263 3.64 -21.45 -11.57
C SER A 263 3.19 -21.67 -10.12
N LEU A 264 3.76 -20.93 -9.16
CA LEU A 264 3.34 -20.93 -7.76
C LEU A 264 1.95 -20.31 -7.57
N PHE A 265 1.68 -19.14 -8.16
CA PHE A 265 0.40 -18.42 -7.99
C PHE A 265 -0.76 -19.02 -8.79
N THR A 266 -0.49 -19.78 -9.84
CA THR A 266 -1.50 -20.51 -10.64
C THR A 266 -1.73 -21.93 -10.14
N GLY A 267 -0.79 -22.47 -9.35
CA GLY A 267 -0.89 -23.83 -8.82
C GLY A 267 -0.31 -24.92 -9.69
N ALA A 268 0.44 -24.57 -10.72
CA ALA A 268 1.22 -25.55 -11.46
C ALA A 268 2.34 -26.16 -10.61
N ILE A 269 2.83 -25.42 -9.60
CA ILE A 269 3.71 -25.93 -8.55
C ILE A 269 2.99 -25.82 -7.21
N THR A 270 2.90 -26.94 -6.50
CA THR A 270 2.09 -27.11 -5.28
C THR A 270 2.92 -27.56 -4.10
N ASP A 271 4.16 -28.01 -4.34
CA ASP A 271 5.09 -28.49 -3.34
C ASP A 271 6.52 -27.99 -3.64
N TRP A 272 7.24 -27.54 -2.60
CA TRP A 272 8.59 -27.00 -2.70
C TRP A 272 9.64 -28.06 -3.11
N SER A 273 9.36 -29.35 -2.95
CA SER A 273 10.19 -30.44 -3.49
C SER A 273 10.18 -30.50 -5.02
N GLN A 274 9.26 -29.80 -5.70
CA GLN A 274 9.27 -29.72 -7.15
C GLN A 274 10.36 -28.78 -7.71
N PHE A 275 10.96 -27.94 -6.86
CA PHE A 275 12.09 -27.09 -7.27
C PHE A 275 13.39 -27.88 -7.23
N GLN A 276 14.01 -28.06 -8.40
CA GLN A 276 15.36 -28.62 -8.51
C GLN A 276 16.42 -27.53 -8.36
N VAL A 277 17.51 -27.84 -7.65
CA VAL A 277 18.60 -26.88 -7.39
C VAL A 277 19.81 -27.17 -8.28
N ASP A 278 20.21 -28.42 -8.41
CA ASP A 278 21.40 -28.86 -9.15
C ASP A 278 21.12 -30.05 -10.10
N GLY A 279 19.85 -30.22 -10.48
CA GLY A 279 19.37 -31.29 -11.35
C GLY A 279 19.28 -32.67 -10.70
N SER A 280 19.76 -32.83 -9.46
CA SER A 280 19.69 -34.10 -8.71
C SER A 280 18.98 -33.93 -7.36
N ASN A 281 19.17 -32.79 -6.71
CA ASN A 281 18.58 -32.45 -5.42
C ASN A 281 17.46 -31.43 -5.57
N THR A 282 16.40 -31.62 -4.78
CA THR A 282 15.33 -30.65 -4.63
C THR A 282 15.72 -29.56 -3.63
N LEU A 283 14.96 -28.46 -3.59
CA LEU A 283 15.13 -27.41 -2.58
C LEU A 283 15.09 -27.99 -1.16
N VAL A 284 14.17 -28.93 -0.91
CA VAL A 284 14.00 -29.58 0.39
C VAL A 284 15.23 -30.42 0.75
N ASP A 285 15.78 -31.17 -0.22
CA ASP A 285 16.97 -32.00 -0.01
C ASP A 285 18.21 -31.15 0.34
N VAL A 286 18.43 -30.07 -0.42
CA VAL A 286 19.56 -29.16 -0.20
C VAL A 286 19.46 -28.51 1.18
N VAL A 287 18.28 -28.04 1.58
CA VAL A 287 18.06 -27.46 2.92
C VAL A 287 18.33 -28.49 4.02
N ALA A 288 17.82 -29.71 3.89
CA ALA A 288 18.03 -30.77 4.88
C ALA A 288 19.51 -31.13 5.06
N ALA A 289 20.29 -31.12 3.97
CA ALA A 289 21.74 -31.29 4.03
C ALA A 289 22.42 -30.13 4.76
N GLY A 290 22.04 -28.88 4.46
CA GLY A 290 22.58 -27.69 5.12
C GLY A 290 22.27 -27.64 6.63
N VAL A 291 21.06 -28.01 7.03
CA VAL A 291 20.66 -28.13 8.45
C VAL A 291 21.52 -29.18 9.16
N SER A 292 21.70 -30.34 8.53
CA SER A 292 22.53 -31.42 9.07
C SER A 292 24.02 -31.04 9.16
N ALA A 293 24.50 -30.19 8.26
CA ALA A 293 25.84 -29.62 8.28
C ALA A 293 25.99 -28.47 9.31
N GLY A 294 24.92 -28.08 10.01
CA GLY A 294 24.95 -27.03 11.03
C GLY A 294 25.06 -25.61 10.47
N VAL A 295 24.60 -25.38 9.23
CA VAL A 295 24.56 -24.04 8.62
C VAL A 295 23.69 -23.13 9.48
N SER A 296 24.34 -22.30 10.27
CA SER A 296 23.72 -21.37 11.20
C SER A 296 23.82 -19.94 10.65
N PRO A 297 22.86 -19.06 10.99
CA PRO A 297 22.94 -17.68 10.55
C PRO A 297 24.09 -16.95 11.25
N PRO A 298 24.60 -15.86 10.67
CA PRO A 298 25.57 -15.01 11.33
C PRO A 298 24.92 -14.38 12.57
N THR A 299 25.26 -14.92 13.75
CA THR A 299 25.09 -14.37 15.11
C THR A 299 23.88 -13.43 15.30
N GLY A 300 22.78 -13.95 15.85
CA GLY A 300 21.65 -13.13 16.28
C GLY A 300 20.60 -13.91 17.09
N THR A 301 19.89 -13.20 17.97
CA THR A 301 18.86 -13.70 18.90
C THR A 301 17.52 -14.03 18.24
N ASN A 302 17.39 -13.96 16.91
CA ASN A 302 16.15 -14.35 16.23
C ASN A 302 16.15 -15.88 16.02
N PRO A 303 15.23 -16.63 16.67
CA PRO A 303 15.16 -18.08 16.53
C PRO A 303 14.88 -18.55 15.08
N HIS A 304 14.36 -17.66 14.23
CA HIS A 304 14.08 -17.94 12.81
C HIS A 304 15.15 -17.39 11.86
N GLY A 305 16.28 -16.89 12.38
CA GLY A 305 17.33 -16.31 11.56
C GLY A 305 18.06 -17.32 10.69
N GLY A 306 17.99 -18.61 11.01
CA GLY A 306 18.80 -19.68 10.43
C GLY A 306 18.15 -20.50 9.33
N LEU A 307 18.89 -21.52 8.88
CA LEU A 307 18.37 -22.55 7.99
C LEU A 307 17.58 -23.58 8.81
N GLN A 308 16.37 -23.92 8.36
CA GLN A 308 15.49 -24.86 9.05
C GLN A 308 14.70 -25.69 8.03
N ASN A 309 14.49 -26.96 8.33
CA ASN A 309 13.59 -27.81 7.56
C ASN A 309 12.14 -27.34 7.73
N PRO A 310 11.35 -27.27 6.65
CA PRO A 310 9.93 -27.01 6.78
C PRO A 310 9.24 -28.22 7.41
N THR A 311 8.21 -28.00 8.21
CA THR A 311 7.38 -29.10 8.75
C THR A 311 6.44 -29.68 7.70
N ASP A 312 6.18 -28.92 6.65
CA ASP A 312 5.34 -29.25 5.50
C ASP A 312 5.96 -28.61 4.24
N THR A 313 6.10 -29.40 3.18
CA THR A 313 6.69 -28.97 1.90
C THR A 313 5.66 -28.36 0.95
N THR A 314 4.38 -28.33 1.32
CA THR A 314 3.32 -27.69 0.55
C THR A 314 3.64 -26.22 0.29
N VAL A 315 3.27 -25.72 -0.90
CA VAL A 315 3.34 -24.29 -1.21
C VAL A 315 2.19 -23.58 -0.50
N HIS A 316 2.51 -22.71 0.45
CA HIS A 316 1.53 -21.89 1.14
C HIS A 316 1.50 -20.47 0.56
N VAL A 317 0.32 -19.94 0.24
CA VAL A 317 0.15 -18.61 -0.36
C VAL A 317 -0.74 -17.74 0.50
N CYS A 318 -0.17 -16.71 1.11
CA CYS A 318 -0.93 -15.62 1.71
C CYS A 318 -1.25 -14.61 0.60
N ARG A 319 -2.48 -14.48 0.14
CA ARG A 319 -2.83 -13.46 -0.86
C ARG A 319 -3.98 -12.59 -0.38
N ARG A 320 -4.20 -11.48 -1.06
CA ARG A 320 -5.29 -10.57 -0.74
C ARG A 320 -6.61 -11.08 -1.31
N GLU A 321 -7.70 -10.52 -0.82
CA GLU A 321 -9.01 -10.70 -1.42
C GLU A 321 -9.05 -10.22 -2.88
N ASN A 322 -9.89 -10.83 -3.73
CA ASN A 322 -10.06 -10.36 -5.11
C ASN A 322 -10.57 -8.90 -5.09
N GLY A 323 -10.03 -8.07 -6.00
CA GLY A 323 -10.25 -6.62 -5.99
C GLY A 323 -9.22 -5.80 -5.20
N ALA A 324 -8.28 -6.45 -4.50
CA ALA A 324 -7.16 -5.76 -3.87
C ALA A 324 -6.12 -5.32 -4.91
N GLY A 325 -5.85 -4.01 -4.98
CA GLY A 325 -5.04 -3.44 -6.07
C GLY A 325 -3.61 -3.98 -6.12
N GLN A 326 -3.00 -4.33 -4.99
CA GLN A 326 -1.67 -4.95 -4.97
C GLN A 326 -1.67 -6.33 -5.64
N GLN A 327 -2.71 -7.13 -5.40
CA GLN A 327 -2.88 -8.41 -6.09
C GLN A 327 -3.14 -8.17 -7.58
N VAL A 328 -3.99 -7.20 -7.92
CA VAL A 328 -4.25 -6.84 -9.31
C VAL A 328 -2.97 -6.34 -10.01
N ALA A 329 -2.06 -5.67 -9.31
CA ALA A 329 -0.75 -5.28 -9.84
C ALA A 329 0.11 -6.49 -10.22
N VAL A 330 0.15 -7.53 -9.38
CA VAL A 330 0.83 -8.78 -9.72
C VAL A 330 0.13 -9.48 -10.87
N LEU A 331 -1.20 -9.52 -10.86
CA LEU A 331 -1.96 -10.13 -11.95
C LEU A 331 -1.65 -9.48 -13.30
N ALA A 332 -1.62 -8.15 -13.35
CA ALA A 332 -1.33 -7.42 -14.57
C ALA A 332 0.14 -7.53 -15.01
N ASN A 333 1.10 -7.40 -14.09
CA ASN A 333 2.53 -7.33 -14.47
C ASN A 333 3.20 -8.71 -14.57
N VAL A 334 2.76 -9.67 -13.75
CA VAL A 334 3.34 -11.02 -13.69
C VAL A 334 2.51 -11.98 -14.53
N LEU A 335 1.21 -12.12 -14.25
CA LEU A 335 0.34 -13.06 -14.99
C LEU A 335 -0.18 -12.48 -16.31
N GLN A 336 -0.04 -11.17 -16.55
CA GLN A 336 -0.67 -10.48 -17.68
C GLN A 336 -2.20 -10.70 -17.75
N TYR A 337 -2.84 -10.84 -16.58
CA TYR A 337 -4.29 -10.95 -16.45
C TYR A 337 -4.92 -9.58 -16.11
N PRO A 338 -5.97 -9.14 -16.83
CA PRO A 338 -6.68 -9.84 -17.90
C PRO A 338 -6.18 -9.47 -19.29
N CYS A 339 -4.98 -8.91 -19.38
CA CYS A 339 -4.43 -8.25 -20.56
C CYS A 339 -4.26 -9.18 -21.77
N LEU A 340 -4.07 -10.49 -21.54
CA LEU A 340 -4.07 -11.51 -22.60
C LEU A 340 -5.45 -12.12 -22.90
N GLY A 341 -6.51 -11.63 -22.26
CA GLY A 341 -7.85 -12.21 -22.37
C GLY A 341 -7.87 -13.67 -21.89
N ALA A 342 -8.51 -14.54 -22.67
CA ALA A 342 -8.71 -15.95 -22.31
C ALA A 342 -7.43 -16.80 -22.26
N THR A 343 -6.29 -16.29 -22.71
CA THR A 343 -4.99 -16.99 -22.63
C THR A 343 -4.17 -16.61 -21.40
N ALA A 344 -4.65 -15.65 -20.60
CA ALA A 344 -4.01 -15.29 -19.34
C ALA A 344 -4.11 -16.46 -18.34
N PRO A 345 -3.03 -16.80 -17.61
CA PRO A 345 -3.11 -17.74 -16.50
C PRO A 345 -4.09 -17.24 -15.43
N GLU A 346 -4.96 -18.12 -14.97
CA GLU A 346 -5.89 -17.82 -13.89
C GLU A 346 -5.22 -18.03 -12.53
N LEU A 347 -5.63 -17.23 -11.56
CA LEU A 347 -5.18 -17.44 -10.21
C LEU A 347 -5.83 -18.69 -9.62
N ALA A 348 -4.98 -19.44 -8.96
CA ALA A 348 -5.32 -20.44 -7.98
C ALA A 348 -6.47 -20.00 -7.05
N THR A 349 -7.48 -20.85 -6.82
CA THR A 349 -8.51 -20.59 -5.79
C THR A 349 -8.62 -21.77 -4.83
N PRO A 350 -9.10 -21.58 -3.58
CA PRO A 350 -9.33 -22.69 -2.67
C PRO A 350 -10.37 -23.71 -3.17
N ALA A 351 -11.26 -23.33 -4.09
CA ALA A 351 -12.28 -24.21 -4.64
C ALA A 351 -11.75 -25.13 -5.76
N THR A 352 -10.67 -24.73 -6.44
CA THR A 352 -9.97 -25.52 -7.46
C THR A 352 -8.88 -26.35 -6.79
N ALA A 353 -9.29 -27.30 -5.94
CA ALA A 353 -8.48 -28.08 -4.99
C ALA A 353 -7.38 -28.98 -5.61
N THR A 354 -6.40 -28.36 -6.27
CA THR A 354 -5.10 -28.95 -6.61
C THR A 354 -3.94 -28.08 -6.15
N LEU A 355 -4.20 -26.92 -5.55
CA LEU A 355 -3.18 -26.03 -5.02
C LEU A 355 -2.77 -26.35 -3.61
N GLY A 356 -1.50 -26.07 -3.33
CA GLY A 356 -1.04 -25.83 -1.97
C GLY A 356 -1.87 -24.74 -1.29
N ASP A 357 -1.84 -24.73 0.04
CA ASP A 357 -2.78 -24.01 0.91
C ASP A 357 -2.82 -22.48 0.65
N ILE A 358 -3.97 -21.97 0.17
CA ILE A 358 -4.18 -20.54 -0.16
C ILE A 358 -5.01 -19.85 0.91
N GLN A 359 -4.53 -18.69 1.35
CA GLN A 359 -5.10 -17.91 2.43
C GLN A 359 -5.49 -16.51 1.96
N TYR A 360 -6.71 -16.06 2.31
CA TYR A 360 -7.23 -14.74 1.93
C TYR A 360 -7.08 -13.73 3.06
N ALA A 361 -6.13 -12.83 2.91
CA ALA A 361 -5.91 -11.70 3.79
C ALA A 361 -6.74 -10.50 3.36
N THR A 362 -7.62 -10.00 4.24
CA THR A 362 -8.50 -8.84 3.97
C THR A 362 -7.80 -7.47 4.03
N SER A 363 -6.51 -7.44 4.34
CA SER A 363 -5.70 -6.23 4.45
C SER A 363 -4.21 -6.53 4.34
N LEU A 364 -3.39 -5.50 4.14
CA LEU A 364 -1.92 -5.65 4.17
C LEU A 364 -1.41 -6.09 5.55
N GLY A 365 -2.10 -5.75 6.63
CA GLY A 365 -1.80 -6.21 7.99
C GLY A 365 -2.17 -7.68 8.21
N ALA A 366 -3.24 -8.15 7.56
CA ALA A 366 -3.59 -9.57 7.57
C ALA A 366 -2.57 -10.42 6.80
N VAL A 367 -1.98 -9.88 5.72
CA VAL A 367 -0.87 -10.53 5.00
C VAL A 367 0.33 -10.73 5.92
N ASP A 368 0.75 -9.70 6.66
CA ASP A 368 1.86 -9.81 7.61
C ASP A 368 1.62 -10.92 8.65
N LYS A 369 0.39 -10.99 9.19
CA LYS A 369 0.02 -11.99 10.18
C LYS A 369 -0.02 -13.40 9.60
N CYS A 370 -0.50 -13.55 8.37
CA CYS A 370 -0.50 -14.83 7.66
C CYS A 370 0.93 -15.35 7.45
N LEU A 371 1.84 -14.49 6.96
CA LEU A 371 3.25 -14.85 6.81
C LEU A 371 3.92 -15.16 8.14
N ALA A 372 3.60 -14.40 9.19
CA ALA A 372 4.12 -14.66 10.53
C ALA A 372 3.64 -16.00 11.10
N ASP A 373 2.34 -16.32 10.95
CA ASP A 373 1.79 -17.60 11.41
C ASP A 373 2.47 -18.78 10.72
N TYR A 374 2.68 -18.73 9.39
CA TYR A 374 3.43 -19.77 8.69
C TYR A 374 4.90 -19.84 9.14
N ASN A 375 5.57 -18.70 9.28
CA ASN A 375 6.97 -18.68 9.68
C ASN A 375 7.19 -19.22 11.12
N ASP A 376 6.33 -18.81 12.04
CA ASP A 376 6.46 -19.06 13.48
C ASP A 376 5.75 -20.36 13.90
N GLY A 377 4.97 -20.96 13.00
CA GLY A 377 4.17 -22.16 13.22
C GLY A 377 2.97 -21.96 14.13
N THR A 378 2.46 -20.74 14.19
CA THR A 378 1.30 -20.33 15.00
C THR A 378 0.02 -20.30 14.17
N SER A 379 -1.13 -20.18 14.83
CA SER A 379 -2.45 -20.09 14.18
C SER A 379 -3.25 -18.92 14.72
N THR A 380 -2.60 -17.77 14.94
CA THR A 380 -3.21 -16.62 15.62
C THR A 380 -4.12 -15.80 14.71
N TRP A 381 -3.91 -15.88 13.40
CA TRP A 381 -4.67 -15.22 12.35
C TRP A 381 -5.55 -16.18 11.55
N PHE A 382 -5.08 -17.42 11.33
CA PHE A 382 -5.85 -18.53 10.75
C PHE A 382 -7.10 -18.82 11.60
N GLY A 383 -8.22 -18.18 11.29
CA GLY A 383 -9.49 -18.38 11.99
C GLY A 383 -10.43 -17.19 12.06
N THR A 384 -10.02 -16.01 11.58
CA THR A 384 -10.74 -14.75 11.85
C THR A 384 -11.72 -14.31 10.74
N THR A 385 -12.23 -15.23 9.92
CA THR A 385 -13.12 -15.08 8.73
C THR A 385 -12.41 -14.82 7.41
N ASN A 386 -12.46 -15.81 6.51
CA ASN A 386 -12.22 -15.57 5.08
C ASN A 386 -13.45 -14.85 4.49
N PRO A 387 -13.30 -13.91 3.55
CA PRO A 387 -14.44 -13.37 2.83
C PRO A 387 -15.16 -14.50 2.10
N SER A 388 -16.48 -14.58 2.28
CA SER A 388 -17.34 -15.47 1.48
C SER A 388 -17.05 -15.28 -0.02
N PRO A 389 -16.99 -16.35 -0.84
CA PRO A 389 -17.40 -17.73 -0.57
C PRO A 389 -16.27 -18.68 -0.14
N TYR A 390 -15.07 -18.19 0.16
CA TYR A 390 -13.91 -19.07 0.32
C TYR A 390 -13.93 -19.80 1.68
N PRO A 391 -13.63 -21.12 1.70
CA PRO A 391 -13.63 -21.91 2.93
C PRO A 391 -12.66 -21.31 3.95
N ASN A 392 -13.00 -21.44 5.23
CA ASN A 392 -12.16 -20.93 6.33
C ASN A 392 -10.76 -21.57 6.31
N PRO A 393 -9.73 -20.85 6.80
CA PRO A 393 -8.37 -21.39 7.02
C PRO A 393 -8.40 -22.69 7.86
N PRO A 394 -7.26 -23.40 7.99
CA PRO A 394 -7.13 -24.48 8.97
C PRO A 394 -7.67 -24.05 10.34
N SER A 395 -8.30 -24.99 11.05
CA SER A 395 -9.04 -24.71 12.28
C SER A 395 -8.17 -23.99 13.32
N ALA A 396 -8.62 -22.81 13.75
CA ALA A 396 -7.97 -21.98 14.75
C ALA A 396 -7.56 -22.80 15.99
N GLY A 397 -6.33 -22.61 16.47
CA GLY A 397 -5.84 -23.19 17.72
C GLY A 397 -5.07 -24.50 17.60
N THR A 398 -4.78 -24.96 16.38
CA THR A 398 -3.88 -26.09 16.15
C THR A 398 -2.53 -25.55 15.65
N ALA A 399 -1.44 -25.87 16.34
CA ALA A 399 -0.11 -25.52 15.83
C ALA A 399 0.18 -26.34 14.57
N HIS A 400 0.68 -25.71 13.52
CA HIS A 400 0.96 -26.35 12.22
C HIS A 400 2.46 -26.53 11.95
N GLY A 401 3.31 -26.10 12.89
CA GLY A 401 4.76 -26.10 12.70
C GLY A 401 5.20 -25.02 11.69
N THR A 402 6.50 -24.80 11.58
CA THR A 402 7.06 -23.77 10.71
C THR A 402 7.00 -24.19 9.24
N GLN A 403 6.37 -23.37 8.41
CA GLN A 403 6.11 -23.63 7.00
C GLN A 403 6.67 -22.54 6.09
N TRP A 404 6.86 -22.88 4.82
CA TRP A 404 7.33 -21.95 3.79
C TRP A 404 6.16 -21.35 3.04
N ALA A 405 6.04 -20.02 3.08
CA ALA A 405 4.96 -19.32 2.43
C ALA A 405 5.45 -18.10 1.64
N LEU A 406 4.69 -17.73 0.61
CA LEU A 406 4.89 -16.52 -0.18
C LEU A 406 3.63 -15.65 -0.22
N SER A 407 3.81 -14.39 -0.59
CA SER A 407 2.71 -13.43 -0.69
C SER A 407 3.00 -12.33 -1.72
N ILE A 408 2.15 -11.31 -1.72
CA ILE A 408 2.22 -10.09 -2.50
C ILE A 408 2.10 -8.94 -1.52
N GLN A 409 3.09 -8.05 -1.49
CA GLN A 409 3.12 -6.95 -0.54
C GLN A 409 3.83 -5.74 -1.12
N THR A 410 3.50 -4.58 -0.59
CA THR A 410 4.13 -3.32 -0.97
C THR A 410 5.48 -3.15 -0.27
N THR A 411 6.48 -2.64 -0.98
CA THR A 411 7.87 -2.67 -0.52
C THR A 411 8.23 -1.67 0.58
N GLU A 412 7.33 -0.75 0.95
CA GLU A 412 7.45 0.04 2.18
C GLU A 412 7.24 -0.80 3.46
N ARG A 413 6.71 -2.01 3.33
CA ARG A 413 6.41 -2.86 4.47
C ARG A 413 7.66 -3.56 4.96
N ASN A 414 7.72 -3.81 6.26
CA ASN A 414 8.84 -4.47 6.92
C ASN A 414 10.23 -3.86 6.68
N ALA A 415 10.33 -2.55 6.41
CA ALA A 415 11.62 -1.86 6.21
C ALA A 415 12.59 -1.99 7.41
N THR A 416 12.08 -2.30 8.60
CA THR A 416 12.89 -2.53 9.81
C THR A 416 13.29 -3.99 10.01
N ASN A 417 12.88 -4.90 9.12
CA ASN A 417 13.15 -6.34 9.20
C ASN A 417 12.65 -7.01 10.50
N LYS A 418 11.69 -6.38 11.18
CA LYS A 418 11.11 -6.86 12.45
C LYS A 418 10.11 -8.00 12.28
N ALA A 419 9.40 -8.04 11.16
CA ALA A 419 8.53 -9.17 10.84
C ALA A 419 9.36 -10.30 10.21
N ASN A 420 8.93 -11.55 10.41
CA ASN A 420 9.63 -12.74 9.94
C ASN A 420 9.32 -13.08 8.46
N TYR A 421 9.44 -12.10 7.58
CA TYR A 421 9.41 -12.29 6.13
C TYR A 421 10.38 -11.34 5.45
N ARG A 422 10.80 -11.66 4.23
CA ARG A 422 11.68 -10.82 3.40
C ARG A 422 11.21 -10.82 1.96
N PHE A 423 11.50 -9.74 1.24
CA PHE A 423 11.28 -9.70 -0.20
C PHE A 423 12.38 -10.46 -0.93
N ILE A 424 12.00 -11.16 -2.00
CA ILE A 424 12.93 -11.79 -2.94
C ILE A 424 13.01 -10.97 -4.24
N ALA A 425 14.08 -11.21 -4.99
CA ALA A 425 14.22 -10.71 -6.34
C ALA A 425 13.32 -11.48 -7.33
N ILE A 426 13.02 -10.82 -8.45
CA ILE A 426 12.36 -11.44 -9.61
C ILE A 426 13.30 -11.31 -10.78
N ASP A 427 13.64 -12.42 -11.43
CA ASP A 427 14.61 -12.44 -12.54
C ASP A 427 15.93 -11.73 -12.17
N SER A 428 16.43 -11.99 -10.96
CA SER A 428 17.61 -11.39 -10.33
C SER A 428 17.54 -9.88 -10.05
N ALA A 429 16.41 -9.23 -10.33
CA ALA A 429 16.18 -7.84 -10.00
C ALA A 429 15.52 -7.70 -8.62
N ILE A 430 16.16 -6.97 -7.70
CA ILE A 430 15.59 -6.64 -6.38
C ILE A 430 14.53 -5.54 -6.50
N PRO A 431 13.51 -5.50 -5.62
CA PRO A 431 12.39 -4.59 -5.78
C PRO A 431 12.73 -3.18 -5.26
N THR A 432 13.59 -2.46 -5.99
CA THR A 432 14.06 -1.11 -5.64
C THR A 432 13.72 -0.08 -6.70
N GLY A 433 13.76 1.20 -6.32
CA GLY A 433 13.61 2.33 -7.23
C GLY A 433 14.65 2.32 -8.34
N LEU A 434 15.90 1.93 -8.04
CA LEU A 434 16.97 1.79 -9.03
C LEU A 434 16.62 0.72 -10.08
N GLU A 435 16.24 -0.48 -9.65
CA GLU A 435 15.93 -1.56 -10.59
C GLU A 435 14.65 -1.28 -11.41
N ALA A 436 13.69 -0.54 -10.83
CA ALA A 436 12.52 -0.05 -11.56
C ALA A 436 12.88 1.06 -12.58
N TYR A 437 13.79 1.97 -12.22
CA TYR A 437 14.33 2.99 -13.13
C TYR A 437 15.11 2.39 -14.28
N LEU A 438 15.88 1.33 -14.02
CA LEU A 438 16.63 0.57 -15.02
C LEU A 438 15.73 -0.32 -15.88
N GLY A 439 14.50 -0.61 -15.44
CA GLY A 439 13.54 -1.45 -16.18
C GLY A 439 13.75 -2.95 -15.97
N HIS A 440 14.65 -3.32 -15.06
CA HIS A 440 14.88 -4.70 -14.64
C HIS A 440 13.71 -5.21 -13.78
N TYR A 441 13.22 -4.38 -12.85
CA TYR A 441 12.12 -4.74 -11.97
C TYR A 441 10.77 -4.26 -12.52
N ARG A 442 9.96 -5.20 -13.00
CA ARG A 442 8.73 -4.88 -13.76
C ARG A 442 7.45 -4.90 -12.94
N LEU A 443 7.50 -5.35 -11.69
CA LEU A 443 6.35 -5.38 -10.79
C LEU A 443 6.11 -3.98 -10.17
N VAL A 444 5.71 -3.05 -11.04
CA VAL A 444 5.39 -1.66 -10.70
C VAL A 444 3.94 -1.37 -11.08
N GLY A 445 3.10 -1.18 -10.08
CA GLY A 445 1.69 -0.82 -10.24
C GLY A 445 1.53 0.68 -10.44
N ASN A 446 0.84 1.11 -11.51
CA ASN A 446 0.55 2.52 -11.73
C ASN A 446 -0.63 2.95 -10.85
N TYR A 447 -0.35 3.38 -9.63
CA TYR A 447 -1.42 3.79 -8.73
C TYR A 447 -2.12 5.03 -9.26
N ALA A 448 -3.45 5.06 -9.17
CA ALA A 448 -4.28 5.96 -9.92
C ALA A 448 -5.34 6.65 -9.04
N LEU A 449 -5.69 7.88 -9.42
CA LEU A 449 -6.90 8.57 -9.00
C LEU A 449 -7.84 8.64 -10.21
N SER A 450 -9.08 8.16 -10.05
CA SER A 450 -10.05 8.13 -11.15
C SER A 450 -11.42 8.65 -10.72
N TRP A 451 -12.11 9.36 -11.61
CA TRP A 451 -13.48 9.86 -11.38
C TRP A 451 -14.27 10.08 -12.67
N LYS A 452 -15.56 10.40 -12.51
CA LYS A 452 -16.47 10.85 -13.56
C LYS A 452 -16.74 12.34 -13.42
N SER A 453 -16.40 13.18 -14.39
CA SER A 453 -16.61 14.64 -14.27
C SER A 453 -18.08 14.98 -14.03
N ALA A 454 -18.99 14.28 -14.71
CA ALA A 454 -20.43 14.50 -14.63
C ALA A 454 -21.04 14.14 -13.26
N SER A 455 -20.34 13.34 -12.44
CA SER A 455 -20.78 12.98 -11.09
C SER A 455 -20.39 14.01 -10.04
N ASN A 456 -19.60 15.02 -10.42
CA ASN A 456 -18.98 15.98 -9.52
C ASN A 456 -19.34 17.42 -9.90
N SER A 457 -19.39 18.31 -8.91
CA SER A 457 -19.46 19.74 -9.17
C SER A 457 -18.17 20.27 -9.79
N ALA A 458 -18.22 21.46 -10.40
CA ALA A 458 -17.04 22.11 -10.96
C ALA A 458 -15.90 22.28 -9.92
N ASN A 459 -16.25 22.69 -8.69
CA ASN A 459 -15.28 22.86 -7.60
C ASN A 459 -14.71 21.52 -7.11
N GLN A 460 -15.52 20.45 -7.12
CA GLN A 460 -15.01 19.10 -6.81
C GLN A 460 -14.03 18.63 -7.89
N ASN A 461 -14.35 18.82 -9.17
CA ASN A 461 -13.43 18.49 -10.27
C ASN A 461 -12.14 19.31 -10.18
N ALA A 462 -12.21 20.60 -9.87
CA ALA A 462 -11.04 21.45 -9.66
C ALA A 462 -10.14 20.92 -8.51
N ALA A 463 -10.74 20.56 -7.37
CA ALA A 463 -10.01 19.99 -6.24
C ALA A 463 -9.36 18.63 -6.58
N LEU A 464 -10.07 17.75 -7.29
CA LEU A 464 -9.52 16.45 -7.72
C LEU A 464 -8.36 16.62 -8.70
N ASN A 465 -8.44 17.59 -9.61
CA ASN A 465 -7.34 17.94 -10.52
C ASN A 465 -6.12 18.45 -9.75
N ALA A 466 -6.31 19.34 -8.76
CA ALA A 466 -5.22 19.82 -7.90
C ALA A 466 -4.57 18.68 -7.11
N ILE A 467 -5.38 17.82 -6.48
CA ILE A 467 -4.91 16.61 -5.78
C ILE A 467 -4.07 15.73 -6.72
N ALA A 468 -4.56 15.48 -7.94
CA ALA A 468 -3.83 14.69 -8.92
C ALA A 468 -2.50 15.36 -9.33
N ALA A 469 -2.51 16.66 -9.63
CA ALA A 469 -1.33 17.40 -10.06
C ALA A 469 -0.20 17.37 -9.01
N TYR A 470 -0.53 17.66 -7.76
CA TYR A 470 0.46 17.67 -6.68
C TYR A 470 0.94 16.26 -6.29
N SER A 471 0.09 15.23 -6.46
CA SER A 471 0.46 13.84 -6.14
C SER A 471 1.49 13.26 -7.12
N LYS A 472 1.56 13.83 -8.33
CA LYS A 472 2.43 13.38 -9.42
C LYS A 472 3.83 13.96 -9.36
N LEU A 473 4.05 14.98 -8.53
CA LEU A 473 5.33 15.67 -8.44
C LEU A 473 6.44 14.69 -8.00
N PRO A 474 7.61 14.67 -8.67
CA PRO A 474 8.73 13.84 -8.25
C PRO A 474 9.18 14.13 -6.82
N THR A 475 9.10 15.38 -6.38
CA THR A 475 9.42 15.79 -5.00
C THR A 475 8.47 15.20 -3.97
N THR A 476 7.17 15.08 -4.29
CA THR A 476 6.19 14.40 -3.43
C THR A 476 6.52 12.91 -3.31
N ILE A 477 6.90 12.27 -4.42
CA ILE A 477 7.28 10.85 -4.45
C ILE A 477 8.61 10.60 -3.71
N ALA A 478 9.61 11.48 -3.89
CA ALA A 478 10.88 11.41 -3.17
C ALA A 478 10.69 11.56 -1.66
N ALA A 479 9.91 12.56 -1.22
CA ALA A 479 9.60 12.78 0.19
C ALA A 479 8.93 11.56 0.83
N ARG A 480 8.03 10.92 0.08
CA ARG A 480 7.40 9.67 0.47
C ARG A 480 8.41 8.55 0.67
N ASN A 481 9.33 8.34 -0.28
CA ASN A 481 10.34 7.28 -0.17
C ASN A 481 11.25 7.47 1.05
N ILE A 482 11.66 8.70 1.35
CA ILE A 482 12.50 9.03 2.53
C ILE A 482 11.83 8.55 3.83
N SER A 483 10.51 8.75 3.95
CA SER A 483 9.78 8.41 5.17
C SER A 483 9.44 6.92 5.30
N LEU A 484 9.49 6.15 4.22
CA LEU A 484 8.88 4.81 4.15
C LEU A 484 9.85 3.65 3.85
N SER A 485 10.95 3.88 3.12
CA SER A 485 11.36 2.83 2.16
C SER A 485 12.83 2.42 2.11
N ASN A 486 13.62 2.59 3.17
CA ASN A 486 14.97 2.04 3.15
C ASN A 486 14.95 0.59 3.67
N GLN A 487 14.87 -0.35 2.73
CA GLN A 487 15.15 -1.76 2.98
C GLN A 487 16.67 -1.96 3.11
N SER A 488 17.09 -3.07 3.72
CA SER A 488 18.52 -3.43 3.81
C SER A 488 19.20 -3.57 2.44
N PHE A 489 18.44 -3.90 1.40
CA PHE A 489 18.90 -4.04 0.03
C PHE A 489 18.78 -2.76 -0.83
N GLY A 490 18.23 -1.66 -0.31
CA GLY A 490 18.14 -0.38 -1.02
C GLY A 490 16.81 0.37 -0.86
N GLN A 491 16.67 1.48 -1.59
CA GLN A 491 15.46 2.30 -1.58
C GLN A 491 14.32 1.60 -2.34
N ALA A 492 13.27 1.24 -1.62
CA ALA A 492 12.02 0.68 -2.09
C ALA A 492 10.93 1.76 -2.26
N GLY A 493 9.67 1.35 -2.43
CA GLY A 493 8.52 2.24 -2.34
C GLY A 493 8.00 2.68 -3.72
N TYR A 494 8.30 3.91 -4.12
CA TYR A 494 7.60 4.57 -5.21
C TYR A 494 8.54 5.18 -6.25
N ILE A 495 8.06 5.31 -7.49
CA ILE A 495 8.78 5.95 -8.59
C ILE A 495 7.84 6.94 -9.29
N ALA A 496 8.36 8.10 -9.68
CA ALA A 496 7.62 9.10 -10.46
C ALA A 496 7.58 8.69 -11.93
N LEU A 497 6.45 8.95 -12.59
CA LEU A 497 6.25 8.56 -13.98
C LEU A 497 6.63 9.70 -14.91
N SER A 498 7.47 9.44 -15.89
CA SER A 498 7.77 10.40 -16.96
C SER A 498 6.53 10.77 -17.79
N ASP A 499 5.51 9.90 -17.80
CA ASP A 499 4.18 10.16 -18.37
C ASP A 499 3.48 11.39 -17.78
N ASN A 500 3.88 11.83 -16.59
CA ASN A 500 3.37 13.04 -15.96
C ASN A 500 4.13 14.32 -16.40
N GLY A 501 5.00 14.24 -17.41
CA GLY A 501 5.71 15.39 -17.98
C GLY A 501 7.00 15.77 -17.25
N TYR A 502 7.54 14.88 -16.42
CA TYR A 502 8.80 15.10 -15.72
C TYR A 502 9.96 14.40 -16.42
N THR A 503 11.08 15.10 -16.53
CA THR A 503 12.31 14.58 -17.16
C THR A 503 13.00 13.56 -16.24
N PRO A 504 13.21 12.31 -16.71
CA PRO A 504 14.06 11.35 -16.02
C PRO A 504 15.48 11.90 -15.84
N PRO A 505 16.13 11.67 -14.68
CA PRO A 505 17.56 11.95 -14.56
C PRO A 505 18.36 11.00 -15.50
N LEU A 506 19.59 11.37 -15.88
CA LEU A 506 20.44 10.51 -16.73
C LEU A 506 20.91 9.24 -16.01
N VAL A 507 21.06 9.34 -14.70
CA VAL A 507 21.44 8.28 -13.78
C VAL A 507 20.41 8.30 -12.66
N TRP A 508 20.08 7.15 -12.09
CA TRP A 508 19.17 7.06 -10.94
C TRP A 508 19.49 8.09 -9.86
N ASP A 509 18.48 8.89 -9.51
CA ASP A 509 18.54 9.88 -8.44
C ASP A 509 17.32 9.68 -7.51
N PRO A 510 17.52 9.21 -6.27
CA PRO A 510 16.43 8.98 -5.33
C PRO A 510 15.70 10.28 -4.90
N THR A 511 16.27 11.46 -5.16
CA THR A 511 15.64 12.77 -4.91
C THR A 511 14.82 13.28 -6.10
N ASN A 512 15.07 12.73 -7.28
CA ASN A 512 14.26 12.90 -8.49
C ASN A 512 13.96 11.53 -9.13
N PRO A 513 13.14 10.68 -8.48
CA PRO A 513 13.00 9.28 -8.82
C PRO A 513 12.08 9.08 -10.04
N VAL A 514 12.37 9.71 -11.17
CA VAL A 514 11.53 9.66 -12.38
C VAL A 514 11.98 8.51 -13.28
N THR A 515 11.09 7.56 -13.58
CA THR A 515 11.38 6.46 -14.51
C THR A 515 11.38 6.94 -15.96
N PRO A 516 12.33 6.50 -16.80
CA PRO A 516 12.32 6.77 -18.23
C PRO A 516 11.29 5.95 -19.00
N TYR A 517 10.60 5.01 -18.33
CA TYR A 517 9.60 4.16 -18.96
C TYR A 517 8.18 4.70 -18.81
N SER A 518 7.37 4.43 -19.82
CA SER A 518 5.99 4.84 -20.00
C SER A 518 5.06 3.64 -20.08
N LYS A 519 3.85 3.77 -19.53
CA LYS A 519 2.75 2.78 -19.68
C LYS A 519 1.48 3.47 -20.16
N LEU A 520 1.59 4.10 -21.33
CA LEU A 520 0.48 4.74 -22.02
C LEU A 520 -0.04 3.86 -23.16
N ASP A 521 -1.35 3.83 -23.35
CA ASP A 521 -1.96 3.21 -24.54
C ASP A 521 -1.74 4.06 -25.80
N ALA A 522 -2.24 3.58 -26.94
CA ALA A 522 -2.12 4.27 -28.23
C ALA A 522 -2.77 5.67 -28.26
N HIS A 523 -3.60 6.01 -27.27
CA HIS A 523 -4.26 7.30 -27.12
C HIS A 523 -3.62 8.17 -26.03
N GLY A 524 -2.47 7.77 -25.48
CA GLY A 524 -1.78 8.49 -24.42
C GLY A 524 -2.43 8.36 -23.04
N LYS A 525 -3.30 7.36 -22.83
CA LYS A 525 -3.94 7.12 -21.52
C LYS A 525 -3.16 6.09 -20.71
N PRO A 526 -2.99 6.30 -19.38
CA PRO A 526 -2.38 5.28 -18.52
C PRO A 526 -3.13 3.94 -18.59
N ASN A 527 -2.39 2.86 -18.80
CA ASN A 527 -2.96 1.52 -18.98
C ASN A 527 -2.01 0.47 -18.40
N ALA A 528 -2.49 -0.32 -17.44
CA ALA A 528 -1.69 -1.31 -16.72
C ALA A 528 -1.43 -2.57 -17.56
N CYS A 529 -2.20 -2.79 -18.62
CA CYS A 529 -1.97 -3.86 -19.60
C CYS A 529 -0.90 -3.54 -20.64
N VAL A 530 -0.41 -2.30 -20.71
CA VAL A 530 0.68 -1.94 -21.61
C VAL A 530 2.03 -2.33 -20.98
N LEU A 531 2.86 -3.03 -21.76
CA LEU A 531 4.24 -3.28 -21.39
C LEU A 531 5.01 -1.95 -21.35
N PRO A 532 5.84 -1.70 -20.32
CA PRO A 532 6.60 -0.46 -20.25
C PRO A 532 7.50 -0.29 -21.48
N THR A 533 7.50 0.91 -22.07
CA THR A 533 8.37 1.30 -23.19
C THR A 533 9.11 2.58 -22.86
N ALA A 534 10.25 2.84 -23.49
CA ALA A 534 10.96 4.11 -23.29
C ALA A 534 10.06 5.29 -23.67
N ASN A 535 9.97 6.29 -22.79
CA ASN A 535 9.19 7.48 -23.05
C ASN A 535 9.83 8.30 -24.18
N THR A 536 9.13 8.40 -25.31
CA THR A 536 9.62 9.03 -26.53
C THR A 536 9.88 10.53 -26.39
N ASN A 537 9.30 11.18 -25.38
CA ASN A 537 9.55 12.61 -25.11
C ASN A 537 10.96 12.87 -24.57
N TYR A 538 11.60 11.85 -24.00
CA TYR A 538 12.94 11.95 -23.41
C TYR A 538 13.97 11.11 -24.16
N GLY A 539 13.54 10.01 -24.79
CA GLY A 539 14.32 9.28 -25.81
C GLY A 539 15.65 8.69 -25.35
N GLN A 540 15.93 8.68 -24.05
CA GLN A 540 17.18 8.22 -23.46
C GLN A 540 16.88 7.19 -22.38
N VAL A 541 17.45 6.00 -22.55
CA VAL A 541 17.50 4.94 -21.55
C VAL A 541 18.96 4.54 -21.39
N GLN A 542 19.37 4.23 -20.17
CA GLN A 542 20.73 3.80 -19.89
C GLN A 542 20.97 2.43 -20.52
N LEU A 543 21.96 2.32 -21.41
CA LEU A 543 22.43 1.03 -21.92
C LEU A 543 23.11 0.27 -20.76
N GLN A 544 22.80 -1.01 -20.64
CA GLN A 544 23.28 -1.89 -19.57
C GLN A 544 24.35 -2.84 -20.09
#